data_AF-A0A960FQ63-F1
#
_entry.id   AF-A0A960FQ63-F1
#
_cell.length_a   1.000
_cell.length_b   1.000
_cell.length_c   1.000
_cell.angle_alpha   90.00
_cell.angle_beta   90.00
_cell.angle_gamma   90.00
#
_symmetry.space_group_name_H-M   'P 1'
#
loop_
_entity.id
_entity.type
_entity.pdbx_description
1 polymer ?
#
loop_
_entity_poly.entity_id
_entity_poly.type
_entity_poly.pdbx_seq_one_letter_code
_entity_poly.pdbx_strand_id
1 'polypeptide(L)' 'RSLPTLGFDGISGVRVGKCIRFAMEADSQAAAQAEADDLCARFLTNPVIEDATVTVRETAAV' A
#
# COMPACT_ATOMS: atom_id res chain seq x y z
N ARG A 1 5.97 7.63 -22.18
CA ARG A 1 7.09 8.55 -22.51
C ARG A 1 8.28 8.09 -21.66
N SER A 2 9.48 7.93 -22.23
CA SER A 2 10.62 7.33 -21.51
C SER A 2 11.34 8.37 -20.65
N LEU A 3 11.71 8.00 -19.42
CA LEU A 3 12.40 8.88 -18.46
C LEU A 3 13.69 9.52 -19.00
N PRO A 4 14.52 8.85 -19.84
CA PRO A 4 15.70 9.49 -20.43
C PRO A 4 15.38 10.72 -21.27
N THR A 5 14.24 10.76 -21.98
CA THR A 5 13.85 11.94 -22.77
C THR A 5 13.52 13.17 -21.91
N LEU A 6 13.38 12.97 -20.60
CA LEU A 6 13.16 14.02 -19.61
C LEU A 6 14.44 14.36 -18.82
N GLY A 7 15.62 13.81 -19.19
CA GLY A 7 16.90 14.08 -18.54
C GLY A 7 17.21 13.20 -17.32
N PHE A 8 16.42 12.16 -17.06
CA PHE A 8 16.67 11.22 -15.96
C PHE A 8 17.51 10.02 -16.43
N ASP A 9 18.79 10.28 -16.68
CA ASP A 9 19.76 9.24 -17.03
C ASP A 9 20.04 8.32 -15.83
N GLY A 10 20.23 7.02 -16.08
CA GLY A 10 20.54 6.03 -15.04
C GLY A 10 19.36 5.42 -14.29
N ILE A 11 18.12 5.89 -14.51
CA ILE A 11 16.92 5.25 -13.93
C ILE A 11 16.53 4.01 -14.75
N SER A 12 16.43 2.86 -14.09
CA SER A 12 15.97 1.60 -14.68
C SER A 12 15.02 0.86 -13.72
N GLY A 13 14.30 -0.14 -14.23
CA GLY A 13 13.44 -0.98 -13.38
C GLY A 13 12.21 -0.28 -12.78
N VAL A 14 11.66 0.73 -13.46
CA VAL A 14 10.47 1.45 -13.00
C VAL A 14 9.29 0.49 -12.89
N ARG A 15 8.68 0.42 -11.70
CA ARG A 15 7.45 -0.32 -11.43
C ARG A 15 6.33 0.64 -11.05
N VAL A 16 5.11 0.22 -11.33
CA VAL A 16 3.89 0.92 -10.93
C VAL A 16 3.02 -0.08 -10.18
N GLY A 17 2.43 0.39 -9.08
CA GLY A 17 1.56 -0.41 -8.23
C GLY A 17 0.37 0.41 -7.74
N LYS A 18 -0.49 -0.22 -6.95
CA LYS A 18 -1.66 0.42 -6.34
C LYS A 18 -1.29 0.92 -4.94
N CYS A 19 -1.85 2.07 -4.54
CA CYS A 19 -1.77 2.56 -3.17
C CYS A 19 -3.20 2.85 -2.69
N ILE A 20 -3.65 2.11 -1.68
CA ILE A 20 -5.01 2.21 -1.13
C ILE A 20 -4.88 2.80 0.27
N ARG A 21 -5.67 3.85 0.56
CA ARG A 21 -5.70 4.52 1.87
C ARG A 21 -7.14 4.68 2.31
N PHE A 22 -7.42 4.30 3.55
CA PHE A 22 -8.74 4.35 4.15
C PHE A 22 -8.64 4.49 5.67
N ALA A 23 -9.76 4.80 6.32
CA ALA A 23 -9.90 4.84 7.77
C ALA A 23 -10.82 3.69 8.21
N MET A 24 -10.57 3.16 9.41
CA MET A 24 -11.41 2.14 10.05
C MET A 24 -11.46 2.41 11.56
N GLU A 25 -12.56 2.05 12.19
CA GLU A 25 -12.67 2.01 13.65
C GLU A 25 -12.14 0.67 14.16
N ALA A 26 -11.40 0.69 15.26
CA ALA A 26 -10.89 -0.53 15.90
C ALA A 26 -10.60 -0.30 17.38
N ASP A 27 -10.73 -1.35 18.17
CA ASP A 27 -10.52 -1.29 19.63
C ASP A 27 -9.06 -1.05 20.03
N SER A 28 -8.11 -1.32 19.12
CA SER A 28 -6.68 -1.07 19.33
C SER A 28 -5.93 -1.04 17.99
N GLN A 29 -4.71 -0.50 18.01
CA GLN A 29 -3.82 -0.54 16.84
C GLN A 29 -3.50 -1.97 16.39
N ALA A 30 -3.38 -2.93 17.32
CA ALA A 30 -3.14 -4.32 16.98
C ALA A 30 -4.34 -4.96 16.29
N ALA A 31 -5.57 -4.66 16.75
CA ALA A 31 -6.79 -5.11 16.09
C ALA A 31 -6.92 -4.52 14.68
N ALA A 32 -6.68 -3.21 14.52
CA ALA A 32 -6.68 -2.54 13.23
C ALA A 32 -5.64 -3.14 12.26
N GLN A 33 -4.45 -3.47 12.75
CA GLN A 33 -3.40 -4.09 11.94
C GLN A 33 -3.84 -5.49 11.45
N ALA A 34 -4.37 -6.32 12.34
CA ALA A 34 -4.85 -7.66 11.98
C ALA A 34 -6.00 -7.62 10.96
N GLU A 35 -6.95 -6.70 11.13
CA GLU A 35 -8.06 -6.52 10.20
C GLU A 35 -7.60 -5.99 8.83
N ALA A 36 -6.69 -5.01 8.82
CA ALA A 36 -6.10 -4.50 7.59
C ALA A 36 -5.30 -5.57 6.83
N ASP A 37 -4.58 -6.43 7.55
CA ASP A 37 -3.84 -7.55 6.95
C ASP A 37 -4.78 -8.59 6.33
N ASP A 38 -5.86 -8.99 7.02
CA ASP A 38 -6.86 -9.92 6.47
C ASP A 38 -7.54 -9.35 5.22
N LEU A 39 -7.97 -8.09 5.28
CA LEU A 39 -8.57 -7.37 4.15
C LEU A 39 -7.61 -7.33 2.96
N CYS A 40 -6.34 -7.02 3.22
CA CYS A 40 -5.31 -6.94 2.18
C CYS A 40 -5.07 -8.29 1.50
N ALA A 41 -4.91 -9.35 2.29
CA ALA A 41 -4.62 -10.70 1.81
C ALA A 41 -5.78 -11.31 1.02
N ARG A 42 -7.02 -10.98 1.38
CA ARG A 42 -8.21 -11.58 0.77
C ARG A 42 -8.75 -10.81 -0.42
N PHE A 43 -8.63 -9.48 -0.42
CA PHE A 43 -9.39 -8.65 -1.35
C PHE A 43 -8.58 -7.60 -2.10
N LEU A 44 -7.55 -7.01 -1.47
CA LEU A 44 -6.86 -5.84 -2.05
C LEU A 44 -5.66 -6.22 -2.93
N THR A 45 -5.14 -7.43 -2.76
CA THR A 45 -3.95 -7.92 -3.45
C THR A 45 -4.25 -9.24 -4.15
N ASN A 46 -3.67 -9.45 -5.32
CA ASN A 46 -3.56 -10.77 -5.92
C ASN A 46 -2.22 -11.41 -5.52
N PRO A 47 -2.19 -12.32 -4.52
CA PRO A 47 -0.94 -12.80 -3.92
C PRO A 47 -0.06 -13.63 -4.85
N VAL A 48 -0.57 -14.03 -6.03
CA VAL A 48 0.22 -14.77 -7.03
C VAL A 48 1.14 -13.84 -7.82
N ILE A 49 0.76 -12.58 -8.00
CA ILE A 49 1.43 -11.63 -8.92
C ILE A 49 1.74 -10.27 -8.29
N GLU A 50 1.26 -10.00 -7.07
CA GLU A 50 1.45 -8.74 -6.36
C GLU A 50 2.00 -9.00 -4.95
N ASP A 51 3.00 -8.22 -4.56
CA ASP A 51 3.44 -8.09 -3.17
C ASP A 51 2.71 -6.90 -2.52
N ALA A 52 2.42 -7.00 -1.21
CA ALA A 52 1.77 -5.94 -0.46
C ALA A 52 2.48 -5.61 0.85
N THR A 53 2.38 -4.36 1.27
CA THR A 53 2.82 -3.88 2.58
C THR A 53 1.69 -3.09 3.21
N VAL A 54 1.31 -3.45 4.42
CA VAL A 54 0.25 -2.80 5.18
C VAL A 54 0.90 -1.94 6.26
N THR A 55 0.36 -0.74 6.48
CA THR A 55 0.80 0.14 7.57
C THR A 55 -0.42 0.80 8.17
N VAL A 56 -0.61 0.60 9.46
CA VAL A 56 -1.68 1.24 10.24
C VAL A 56 -1.09 2.33 11.11
N ARG A 57 -1.80 3.46 11.16
CA ARG A 57 -1.49 4.59 12.04
C ARG A 57 -2.77 5.10 12.68
N GLU A 58 -2.68 5.51 13.94
CA GLU A 58 -3.77 6.24 14.58
C GLU A 58 -4.02 7.55 13.85
N THR A 59 -5.29 7.88 13.66
CA THR A 59 -5.70 9.15 13.06
C THR A 59 -6.07 10.10 14.18
N ALA A 60 -5.52 11.32 14.18
CA ALA A 60 -5.88 12.32 15.18
C ALA A 60 -7.40 12.57 15.13
N ALA A 61 -8.04 12.59 16.29
CA ALA A 61 -9.43 13.06 16.41
C ALA A 61 -9.50 14.48 15.84
N VAL A 62 -10.42 14.69 14.89
CA VAL A 62 -10.74 16.00 14.33
C VAL A 62 -11.41 16.87 15.38
#